data_AF-A0A3D5ZRV5-F1
#
_entry.id   AF-A0A3D5ZRV5-F1
#
_cell.length_a   1.000
_cell.length_b   1.000
_cell.length_c   1.000
_cell.angle_alpha   90.00
_cell.angle_beta   90.00
_cell.angle_gamma   90.00
#
_symmetry.space_group_name_H-M   'P 1'
#
loop_
_entity.id
_entity.type
_entity.pdbx_description
1 polymer ?
#
loop_
_entity_poly.entity_id
_entity_poly.type
_entity_poly.pdbx_seq_one_letter_code
_entity_poly.pdbx_strand_id
1 'polypeptide(L)'
;MEKEFIQTEETAEEAAMNAVKKQVEFSDKAGKKVYEKRVIDLAAKNDDDFLSPFSSVGKPVISQEVADFLENAASGSHPKAEIDLNIYGDCISDSERPVYEEAIKNYYSLKFTEAARTVTRKGFISLIFTIIGVVTLSLMFVLSELGAGAVWTECVDIFAWVFLWEAVDQFFIERKGVLLKMKRYYAFMNSRITFISSPEE
;
A
#
# COMPACT_ATOMS: atom_id res chain seq x y z
N MET A 1 -14.65 -27.83 7.42
CA MET A 1 -14.58 -27.31 6.03
C MET A 1 -14.45 -25.79 6.01
N GLU A 2 -15.39 -25.01 6.55
CA GLU A 2 -15.30 -23.53 6.54
C GLU A 2 -14.15 -22.97 7.39
N LYS A 3 -13.90 -23.56 8.59
CA LYS A 3 -12.77 -23.18 9.45
C LYS A 3 -11.39 -23.52 8.85
N GLU A 4 -11.29 -24.57 8.06
CA GLU A 4 -10.04 -24.92 7.38
C GLU A 4 -9.75 -23.93 6.25
N PHE A 5 -10.76 -23.55 5.47
CA PHE A 5 -10.62 -22.61 4.35
C PHE A 5 -10.16 -21.21 4.80
N ILE A 6 -10.71 -20.71 5.91
CA ILE A 6 -10.32 -19.42 6.51
C ILE A 6 -8.88 -19.47 7.01
N GLN A 7 -8.45 -20.59 7.59
CA GLN A 7 -7.10 -20.75 8.13
C GLN A 7 -6.05 -20.91 7.01
N THR A 8 -6.40 -21.51 5.87
CA THR A 8 -5.53 -21.50 4.66
C THR A 8 -5.43 -20.13 4.00
N GLU A 9 -6.50 -19.33 3.99
CA GLU A 9 -6.45 -17.95 3.49
C GLU A 9 -5.59 -17.04 4.38
N GLU A 10 -5.73 -17.15 5.71
CA GLU A 10 -4.97 -16.34 6.67
C GLU A 10 -3.46 -16.66 6.60
N THR A 11 -3.10 -17.93 6.44
CA THR A 11 -1.69 -18.35 6.27
C THR A 11 -1.13 -18.00 4.90
N ALA A 12 -1.92 -18.07 3.83
CA ALA A 12 -1.51 -17.62 2.50
C ALA A 12 -1.32 -16.09 2.46
N GLU A 13 -2.16 -15.35 3.18
CA GLU A 13 -2.08 -13.90 3.31
C GLU A 13 -0.85 -13.47 4.11
N GLU A 14 -0.56 -14.15 5.22
CA GLU A 14 0.65 -13.91 6.02
C GLU A 14 1.93 -14.23 5.22
N ALA A 15 1.95 -15.34 4.47
CA ALA A 15 3.05 -15.69 3.58
C ALA A 15 3.23 -14.66 2.45
N ALA A 16 2.13 -14.19 1.86
CA ALA A 16 2.17 -13.16 0.84
C ALA A 16 2.64 -11.81 1.40
N MET A 17 2.22 -11.45 2.61
CA MET A 17 2.67 -10.25 3.31
C MET A 17 4.16 -10.32 3.66
N ASN A 18 4.66 -11.48 4.08
CA ASN A 18 6.09 -11.71 4.31
C ASN A 18 6.89 -11.67 3.01
N ALA A 19 6.37 -12.22 1.91
CA ALA A 19 7.00 -12.13 0.59
C ALA A 19 7.06 -10.66 0.10
N VAL A 20 6.01 -9.89 0.33
CA VAL A 20 5.96 -8.45 0.00
C VAL A 20 6.93 -7.65 0.87
N LYS A 21 6.96 -7.87 2.19
CA LYS A 21 7.98 -7.25 3.09
C LYS A 21 9.39 -7.57 2.61
N LYS A 22 9.67 -8.84 2.31
CA LYS A 22 10.96 -9.29 1.79
C LYS A 22 11.28 -8.67 0.43
N GLN A 23 10.29 -8.45 -0.43
CA GLN A 23 10.45 -7.77 -1.72
C GLN A 23 10.78 -6.27 -1.54
N VAL A 24 10.18 -5.60 -0.54
CA VAL A 24 10.53 -4.22 -0.15
C VAL A 24 11.96 -4.16 0.36
N GLU A 25 12.32 -5.03 1.31
CA GLU A 25 13.68 -5.10 1.89
C GLU A 25 14.75 -5.48 0.85
N PHE A 26 14.45 -6.44 -0.04
CA PHE A 26 15.35 -6.82 -1.13
C PHE A 26 15.54 -5.68 -2.14
N SER A 27 14.46 -4.96 -2.47
CA SER A 27 14.52 -3.76 -3.30
C SER A 27 15.33 -2.63 -2.66
N ASP A 28 15.47 -2.59 -1.34
CA ASP A 28 16.32 -1.63 -0.62
C ASP A 28 17.79 -2.03 -0.61
N LYS A 29 18.09 -3.33 -0.50
CA LYS A 29 19.48 -3.82 -0.54
C LYS A 29 20.10 -3.78 -1.93
N ALA A 30 19.31 -3.95 -3.00
CA ALA A 30 19.80 -4.03 -4.38
C ALA A 30 20.23 -2.69 -4.99
N GLY A 31 20.01 -1.56 -4.32
CA GLY A 31 20.44 -0.25 -4.80
C GLY A 31 20.37 0.77 -3.68
N LYS A 32 21.47 0.95 -2.96
CA LYS A 32 21.65 2.04 -1.97
C LYS A 32 21.67 3.40 -2.68
N LYS A 33 20.51 3.85 -3.17
CA LYS A 33 20.28 5.27 -3.43
C LYS A 33 19.99 5.89 -2.08
N VAL A 34 20.84 6.83 -1.65
CA VAL A 34 20.57 7.65 -0.46
C VAL A 34 19.38 8.53 -0.83
N TYR A 35 18.19 8.15 -0.37
CA TYR A 35 17.01 8.99 -0.51
C TYR A 35 17.13 10.14 0.50
N GLU A 36 16.82 11.36 0.08
CA GLU A 36 16.84 12.51 0.98
C GLU A 36 15.90 12.27 2.15
N LYS A 37 16.40 12.58 3.34
CA LYS A 37 15.61 12.58 4.56
C LYS A 37 14.56 13.67 4.49
N ARG A 38 13.30 13.34 4.76
CA ARG A 38 12.19 14.27 4.78
C ARG A 38 11.85 14.61 6.23
N VAL A 39 12.03 15.88 6.59
CA VAL A 39 11.53 16.42 7.85
C VAL A 39 10.12 16.96 7.61
N ILE A 40 9.19 16.58 8.48
CA ILE A 40 7.81 17.09 8.49
C ILE A 40 7.60 17.77 9.84
N ASP A 41 7.31 19.06 9.81
CA ASP A 41 7.02 19.85 11.00
C ASP A 41 5.50 20.03 11.11
N LEU A 42 4.92 19.50 12.18
CA LEU A 42 3.49 19.58 12.48
C LEU A 42 3.30 20.46 13.71
N ALA A 43 2.52 21.53 13.59
CA ALA A 43 2.17 22.38 14.73
C ALA A 43 0.80 21.96 15.30
N ALA A 44 0.79 21.44 16.52
CA ALA A 44 -0.40 21.11 17.28
C ALA A 44 -0.75 22.28 18.22
N LYS A 45 -1.84 22.98 17.92
CA LYS A 45 -2.36 24.07 18.78
C LYS A 45 -3.38 23.57 19.80
N ASN A 46 -4.06 22.49 19.45
CA ASN A 46 -5.00 21.73 20.27
C ASN A 46 -4.84 20.26 19.86
N ASP A 47 -5.00 19.33 20.80
CA ASP A 47 -4.85 17.88 20.63
C ASP A 47 -6.16 17.10 20.83
N ASP A 48 -7.27 17.77 21.13
CA ASP A 48 -8.61 17.16 21.27
C ASP A 48 -8.99 16.23 20.10
N ASP A 49 -8.69 16.64 18.86
CA ASP A 49 -8.99 15.91 17.63
C ASP A 49 -7.74 15.23 17.02
N PHE A 50 -6.66 15.09 17.78
CA PHE A 50 -5.44 14.43 17.29
C PHE A 50 -5.68 12.93 17.09
N LEU A 51 -6.39 12.31 18.03
CA LEU A 51 -6.79 10.91 17.97
C LEU A 51 -8.17 10.76 17.34
N SER A 52 -8.35 9.67 16.60
CA SER A 52 -9.68 9.28 16.15
C SER A 52 -10.54 8.89 17.35
N PRO A 53 -11.81 9.37 17.43
CA PRO A 53 -12.75 8.95 18.47
C PRO A 53 -13.12 7.47 18.34
N PHE A 54 -12.88 6.87 17.16
CA PHE A 54 -13.11 5.45 16.90
C PHE A 54 -11.79 4.74 16.63
N SER A 55 -11.46 3.78 17.48
CA SER A 55 -10.28 2.93 17.31
C SER A 55 -10.54 1.55 17.92
N SER A 56 -9.74 0.56 17.54
CA SER A 56 -9.81 -0.75 18.20
C SER A 56 -9.29 -0.61 19.64
N VAL A 57 -9.88 -1.36 20.57
CA VAL A 57 -9.49 -1.31 21.99
C VAL A 57 -7.97 -1.55 22.13
N GLY A 58 -7.27 -0.58 22.75
CA GLY A 58 -5.82 -0.65 22.95
C GLY A 58 -4.98 -0.41 21.69
N LYS A 59 -5.57 0.04 20.58
CA LYS A 59 -4.87 0.41 19.35
C LYS A 59 -5.35 1.78 18.88
N PRO A 60 -4.93 2.87 19.55
CA PRO A 60 -5.30 4.22 19.15
C PRO A 60 -4.84 4.45 17.71
N VAL A 61 -5.53 5.33 16.99
CA VAL A 61 -5.16 5.77 15.64
C VAL A 61 -5.37 7.28 15.54
N ILE A 62 -4.58 7.95 14.72
CA ILE A 62 -4.76 9.38 14.46
C ILE A 62 -6.06 9.67 13.73
N SER A 63 -6.56 10.91 13.86
CA SER A 63 -7.69 11.39 13.08
C SER A 63 -7.35 11.50 11.59
N GLN A 64 -8.38 11.55 10.75
CA GLN A 64 -8.19 11.65 9.31
C GLN A 64 -7.56 12.99 8.91
N GLU A 65 -7.83 14.07 9.64
CA GLU A 65 -7.24 15.38 9.39
C GLU A 65 -5.72 15.36 9.58
N VAL A 66 -5.24 14.79 10.69
CA VAL A 66 -3.81 14.62 10.95
C VAL A 66 -3.18 13.73 9.87
N ALA A 67 -3.84 12.62 9.51
CA ALA A 67 -3.35 11.71 8.47
C ALA A 67 -3.23 12.41 7.11
N ASP A 68 -4.25 13.17 6.70
CA ASP A 68 -4.28 13.89 5.43
C ASP A 68 -3.19 14.96 5.39
N PHE A 69 -2.97 15.69 6.49
CA PHE A 69 -1.87 16.64 6.57
C PHE A 69 -0.50 15.96 6.37
N LEU A 70 -0.25 14.87 7.10
CA LEU A 70 1.02 14.12 7.02
C LEU A 70 1.25 13.56 5.60
N GLU A 71 0.22 12.97 5.00
CA GLU A 71 0.29 12.44 3.63
C GLU A 71 0.53 13.53 2.59
N ASN A 72 -0.12 14.70 2.74
CA ASN A 72 0.09 15.85 1.88
C ASN A 72 1.50 16.44 2.06
N ALA A 73 2.00 16.56 3.30
CA ALA A 73 3.34 17.04 3.59
C ALA A 73 4.44 16.12 3.03
N ALA A 74 4.17 14.81 2.96
CA ALA A 74 5.04 13.81 2.35
C ALA A 74 4.78 13.61 0.83
N SER A 75 3.79 14.27 0.24
CA SER A 75 3.38 14.00 -1.15
C SER A 75 4.51 14.27 -2.15
N GLY A 76 5.27 15.34 -1.94
CA GLY A 76 6.41 15.76 -2.77
C GLY A 76 7.73 15.02 -2.49
N SER A 77 7.80 14.16 -1.46
CA SER A 77 9.01 13.38 -1.17
C SER A 77 8.98 12.02 -1.88
N HIS A 78 10.18 11.50 -2.13
CA HIS A 78 10.32 10.16 -2.69
C HIS A 78 9.65 9.13 -1.74
N PRO A 79 8.88 8.15 -2.23
CA PRO A 79 8.16 7.19 -1.36
C PRO A 79 9.02 6.29 -0.47
N LYS A 80 10.36 6.33 -0.64
CA LYS A 80 11.35 5.64 0.20
C LYS A 80 12.20 6.60 1.04
N ALA A 81 11.87 7.89 1.07
CA ALA A 81 12.53 8.85 1.93
C ALA A 81 12.30 8.46 3.39
N GLU A 82 13.35 8.53 4.21
CA GLU A 82 13.19 8.45 5.67
C GLU A 82 12.39 9.67 6.14
N ILE A 83 11.42 9.44 7.02
CA ILE A 83 10.56 10.49 7.56
C ILE A 83 10.98 10.76 9.00
N ASP A 84 11.32 12.01 9.30
CA ASP A 84 11.42 12.52 10.66
C ASP A 84 10.26 13.48 10.89
N LEU A 85 9.38 13.15 11.83
CA LEU A 85 8.22 13.94 12.20
C LEU A 85 8.52 14.71 13.47
N ASN A 86 8.46 16.04 13.39
CA ASN A 86 8.56 16.93 14.52
C ASN A 86 7.16 17.46 14.84
N ILE A 87 6.70 17.24 16.06
CA ILE A 87 5.42 17.74 16.54
C ILE A 87 5.72 18.88 17.51
N TYR A 88 5.33 20.11 17.12
CA TYR A 88 5.48 21.31 17.91
C TYR A 88 4.19 21.62 18.64
N GLY A 89 4.26 21.87 19.94
CA GLY A 89 3.09 22.30 20.71
C GLY A 89 3.22 21.97 22.18
N ASP A 90 2.70 22.85 23.03
CA ASP A 90 2.70 22.67 24.48
C ASP A 90 1.40 22.02 24.98
N CYS A 91 0.45 21.75 24.08
CA CYS A 91 -0.81 21.08 24.43
C CYS A 91 -0.61 19.58 24.75
N ILE A 92 0.45 18.97 24.21
CA ILE A 92 0.69 17.52 24.35
C ILE A 92 1.55 17.25 25.59
N SER A 93 0.94 16.62 26.60
CA SER A 93 1.66 16.25 27.82
C SER A 93 2.67 15.12 27.59
N ASP A 94 3.70 15.03 28.42
CA ASP A 94 4.70 13.94 28.36
C ASP A 94 4.07 12.55 28.45
N SER A 95 2.95 12.41 29.17
CA SER A 95 2.20 11.16 29.29
C SER A 95 1.44 10.76 28.02
N GLU A 96 1.06 11.72 27.17
CA GLU A 96 0.28 11.48 25.95
C GLU A 96 1.16 11.20 24.73
N ARG A 97 2.39 11.74 24.72
CA ARG A 97 3.40 11.48 23.68
C ARG A 97 3.51 10.02 23.23
N PRO A 98 3.66 9.03 24.14
CA PRO A 98 3.74 7.63 23.71
C PRO A 98 2.45 7.13 23.06
N VAL A 99 1.28 7.60 23.52
CA VAL A 99 -0.02 7.23 22.95
C VAL A 99 -0.16 7.77 21.53
N TYR A 100 0.30 9.01 21.29
CA TYR A 100 0.24 9.64 19.98
C TYR A 100 1.25 9.05 19.00
N GLU A 101 2.45 8.74 19.48
CA GLU A 101 3.45 8.01 18.70
C GLU A 101 2.90 6.65 18.26
N GLU A 102 2.28 5.92 19.19
CA GLU A 102 1.64 4.64 18.89
C GLU A 102 0.46 4.81 17.92
N ALA A 103 -0.34 5.87 18.07
CA ALA A 103 -1.48 6.14 17.20
C ALA A 103 -1.07 6.39 15.74
N ILE A 104 0.00 7.15 15.52
CA ILE A 104 0.55 7.39 14.18
C ILE A 104 1.04 6.07 13.58
N LYS A 105 1.82 5.30 14.34
CA LYS A 105 2.36 4.01 13.87
C LYS A 105 1.26 3.00 13.58
N ASN A 106 0.24 2.93 14.43
CA ASN A 106 -0.91 2.04 14.25
C ASN A 106 -1.70 2.40 12.99
N TYR A 107 -1.99 3.68 12.77
CA TYR A 107 -2.69 4.14 11.56
C TYR A 107 -1.94 3.71 10.29
N TYR A 108 -0.64 3.98 10.21
CA TYR A 108 0.15 3.64 9.03
C TYR A 108 0.43 2.13 8.90
N SER A 109 0.46 1.38 10.01
CA SER A 109 0.51 -0.09 9.97
C SER A 109 -0.74 -0.71 9.35
N LEU A 110 -1.92 -0.16 9.68
CA LEU A 110 -3.18 -0.59 9.07
C LEU A 110 -3.19 -0.28 7.57
N LYS A 111 -2.82 0.95 7.18
CA LYS A 111 -2.72 1.37 5.76
C LYS A 111 -1.68 0.56 4.98
N PHE A 112 -0.54 0.25 5.59
CA PHE A 112 0.47 -0.63 4.99
C PHE A 112 -0.10 -2.02 4.70
N THR A 113 -0.79 -2.62 5.67
CA THR A 113 -1.39 -3.95 5.54
C THR A 113 -2.47 -3.96 4.45
N GLU A 114 -3.33 -2.96 4.41
CA GLU A 114 -4.34 -2.78 3.35
C GLU A 114 -3.71 -2.65 1.96
N ALA A 115 -2.65 -1.85 1.84
CA ALA A 115 -1.91 -1.69 0.60
C ALA A 115 -1.21 -2.99 0.16
N ALA A 116 -0.59 -3.72 1.09
CA ALA A 116 0.07 -4.99 0.82
C ALA A 116 -0.91 -6.04 0.29
N ARG A 117 -2.08 -6.18 0.93
CA ARG A 117 -3.19 -7.04 0.47
C ARG A 117 -3.69 -6.64 -0.92
N THR A 118 -3.76 -5.34 -1.20
CA THR A 118 -4.18 -4.85 -2.51
C THR A 118 -3.16 -5.20 -3.60
N VAL A 119 -1.86 -5.12 -3.31
CA VAL A 119 -0.79 -5.51 -4.24
C VAL A 119 -0.88 -6.99 -4.60
N THR A 120 -1.09 -7.87 -3.61
CA THR A 120 -1.17 -9.31 -3.84
C THR A 120 -2.42 -9.66 -4.65
N ARG A 121 -3.58 -9.09 -4.28
CA ARG A 121 -4.84 -9.28 -5.02
C ARG A 121 -4.74 -8.81 -6.48
N LYS A 122 -4.21 -7.61 -6.72
CA LYS A 122 -4.03 -7.09 -8.09
C LYS A 122 -3.06 -7.95 -8.90
N GLY A 123 -1.99 -8.47 -8.28
CA GLY A 123 -1.09 -9.42 -8.91
C GLY A 123 -1.77 -10.73 -9.31
N PHE A 124 -2.64 -11.26 -8.45
CA PHE A 124 -3.40 -12.48 -8.72
C PHE A 124 -4.42 -12.30 -9.85
N ILE A 125 -5.18 -11.19 -9.84
CA ILE A 125 -6.15 -10.87 -10.91
C ILE A 125 -5.44 -10.73 -12.26
N SER A 126 -4.31 -10.01 -12.29
CA SER A 126 -3.49 -9.88 -13.52
C SER A 126 -2.99 -11.24 -14.04
N LEU A 127 -2.59 -12.15 -13.15
CA LEU A 127 -2.20 -13.51 -13.54
C LEU A 127 -3.36 -14.28 -14.17
N ILE A 128 -4.57 -14.20 -13.59
CA ILE A 128 -5.77 -14.83 -14.14
C ILE A 128 -6.08 -14.29 -15.54
N PHE A 129 -6.07 -12.97 -15.73
CA PHE A 129 -6.31 -12.37 -17.04
C PHE A 129 -5.26 -12.77 -18.07
N THR A 130 -4.00 -12.89 -17.66
CA THR A 130 -2.93 -13.42 -18.53
C THR A 130 -3.23 -14.85 -18.98
N ILE A 131 -3.64 -15.73 -18.05
CA ILE A 131 -4.00 -17.12 -18.37
C ILE A 131 -5.18 -17.18 -19.33
N ILE A 132 -6.24 -16.40 -19.07
CA ILE A 132 -7.41 -16.32 -19.94
C ILE A 132 -7.01 -15.83 -21.35
N GLY A 133 -6.18 -14.80 -21.45
CA GLY A 133 -5.68 -14.30 -22.73
C GLY A 133 -4.92 -15.38 -23.52
N VAL A 134 -3.99 -16.08 -22.86
CA VAL A 134 -3.20 -17.17 -23.48
C VAL A 134 -4.08 -18.35 -23.92
N VAL A 135 -5.04 -18.75 -23.08
CA VAL A 135 -6.00 -19.82 -23.42
C VAL A 135 -6.86 -19.42 -24.61
N THR A 136 -7.31 -18.16 -24.67
CA THR A 136 -8.12 -17.63 -25.77
C THR A 136 -7.34 -17.62 -27.09
N LEU A 137 -6.08 -17.17 -27.07
CA LEU A 137 -5.21 -17.24 -28.24
C LEU A 137 -4.95 -18.68 -28.69
N SER A 138 -4.77 -19.60 -27.74
CA SER A 138 -4.59 -21.02 -28.05
C SER A 138 -5.84 -21.61 -28.70
N LEU A 139 -7.03 -21.21 -28.25
CA LEU A 139 -8.30 -21.63 -28.81
C LEU A 139 -8.51 -21.12 -30.24
N MET A 140 -7.99 -19.94 -30.59
CA MET A 140 -8.04 -19.40 -31.95
C MET A 140 -7.38 -20.35 -32.97
N PHE A 141 -6.22 -20.93 -32.63
CA PHE A 141 -5.55 -21.92 -33.50
C PHE A 141 -6.40 -23.17 -33.71
N VAL A 142 -7.06 -23.66 -32.65
CA VAL A 142 -7.96 -24.82 -32.74
C VAL A 142 -9.21 -24.52 -33.57
N LEU A 143 -9.82 -23.34 -33.39
CA LEU A 143 -10.99 -22.90 -34.16
C LEU A 143 -10.68 -22.74 -35.65
N SER A 144 -9.47 -22.27 -35.96
CA SER A 144 -9.02 -22.11 -37.35
C SER A 144 -8.92 -23.46 -38.08
N GLU A 145 -8.40 -24.49 -37.40
CA GLU A 145 -8.34 -25.87 -37.93
C GLU A 145 -9.72 -26.53 -38.07
N LEU A 146 -10.69 -26.14 -37.25
CA LEU A 146 -12.08 -26.62 -37.31
C LEU A 146 -12.93 -25.90 -38.37
N GLY A 147 -12.33 -24.98 -39.14
CA GLY A 147 -13.03 -24.24 -40.19
C GLY A 147 -13.98 -23.18 -39.66
N ALA A 148 -13.73 -22.62 -38.47
CA ALA A 148 -14.50 -21.50 -37.95
C ALA A 148 -14.44 -20.31 -38.94
N GLY A 149 -15.58 -19.64 -39.15
CA GLY A 149 -15.65 -18.50 -40.06
C GLY A 149 -14.75 -17.36 -39.60
N ALA A 150 -14.12 -16.67 -40.55
CA ALA A 150 -13.16 -15.57 -40.31
C ALA A 150 -13.68 -14.51 -39.32
N VAL A 151 -14.99 -14.25 -39.28
CA VAL A 151 -15.58 -13.30 -38.34
C VAL A 151 -15.44 -13.75 -36.88
N TRP A 152 -15.58 -15.06 -36.59
CA TRP A 152 -15.44 -15.58 -35.23
C TRP A 152 -14.00 -15.55 -34.74
N THR A 153 -13.03 -15.81 -35.62
CA THR A 153 -11.60 -15.74 -35.28
C THR A 153 -11.20 -14.30 -34.95
N GLU A 154 -11.71 -13.30 -35.67
CA GLU A 154 -11.49 -11.88 -35.37
C GLU A 154 -12.09 -11.47 -34.01
N CYS A 155 -13.30 -11.95 -33.69
CA CYS A 155 -13.90 -11.66 -32.38
C CYS A 155 -13.08 -12.25 -31.22
N VAL A 156 -12.56 -13.47 -31.38
CA VAL A 156 -11.71 -14.14 -30.39
C VAL A 156 -10.37 -13.41 -30.22
N ASP A 157 -9.80 -12.92 -31.33
CA ASP A 157 -8.54 -12.15 -31.29
C ASP A 157 -8.70 -10.80 -30.57
N ILE A 158 -9.74 -10.03 -30.89
CA ILE A 158 -10.07 -8.79 -30.17
C ILE A 158 -10.28 -9.07 -28.68
N PHE A 159 -10.99 -10.14 -28.34
CA PHE A 159 -11.23 -10.52 -26.95
C PHE A 159 -9.92 -10.88 -26.23
N ALA A 160 -9.06 -11.70 -26.84
CA ALA A 160 -7.76 -12.05 -26.28
C ALA A 160 -6.88 -10.82 -26.07
N TRP A 161 -6.86 -9.91 -27.05
CA TRP A 161 -6.11 -8.65 -26.96
C TRP A 161 -6.57 -7.78 -25.80
N VAL A 162 -7.88 -7.61 -25.59
CA VAL A 162 -8.42 -6.85 -24.45
C VAL A 162 -7.96 -7.46 -23.12
N PHE A 163 -8.07 -8.78 -22.96
CA PHE A 163 -7.65 -9.44 -21.71
C PHE A 163 -6.15 -9.35 -21.46
N LEU A 164 -5.32 -9.45 -22.51
CA LEU A 164 -3.88 -9.25 -22.40
C LEU A 164 -3.54 -7.80 -22.01
N TRP A 165 -4.21 -6.82 -22.59
CA TRP A 165 -3.98 -5.42 -22.24
C TRP A 165 -4.39 -5.11 -20.80
N GLU A 166 -5.56 -5.61 -20.36
CA GLU A 166 -6.01 -5.49 -18.97
C GLU A 166 -5.03 -6.15 -17.99
N ALA A 167 -4.50 -7.32 -18.33
CA ALA A 167 -3.48 -7.98 -17.53
C ALA A 167 -2.22 -7.13 -17.36
N VAL A 168 -1.75 -6.51 -18.46
CA VAL A 168 -0.59 -5.61 -18.49
C VAL A 168 -0.84 -4.35 -17.67
N ASP A 169 -2.00 -3.70 -17.84
CA ASP A 169 -2.34 -2.47 -17.10
C ASP A 169 -2.37 -2.71 -15.58
N GLN A 170 -3.07 -3.76 -15.14
CA GLN A 170 -3.12 -4.11 -13.72
C GLN A 170 -1.73 -4.47 -13.17
N PHE A 171 -0.93 -5.22 -13.94
CA PHE A 171 0.40 -5.64 -13.49
C PHE A 171 1.39 -4.49 -13.36
N PHE A 172 1.41 -3.59 -14.36
CA PHE A 172 2.46 -2.60 -14.49
C PHE A 172 2.06 -1.22 -13.98
N ILE A 173 0.81 -0.78 -14.19
CA ILE A 173 0.40 0.59 -13.87
C ILE A 173 -0.22 0.63 -12.48
N GLU A 174 -1.32 -0.09 -12.28
CA GLU A 174 -2.05 -0.07 -11.00
C GLU A 174 -1.19 -0.59 -9.84
N ARG A 175 -0.50 -1.72 -10.04
CA ARG A 175 0.37 -2.31 -9.02
C ARG A 175 1.47 -1.36 -8.57
N LYS A 176 2.09 -0.61 -9.50
CA LYS A 176 3.14 0.35 -9.15
C LYS A 176 2.61 1.47 -8.27
N GLY A 177 1.42 2.00 -8.56
CA GLY A 177 0.79 3.03 -7.75
C GLY A 177 0.59 2.58 -6.30
N VAL A 178 0.03 1.38 -6.11
CA VAL A 178 -0.19 0.81 -4.77
C VAL A 178 1.13 0.49 -4.07
N LEU A 179 2.13 -0.02 -4.79
CA LEU A 179 3.47 -0.28 -4.24
C LEU A 179 4.17 0.99 -3.74
N LEU A 180 3.99 2.13 -4.43
CA LEU A 180 4.56 3.40 -3.98
C LEU A 180 3.89 3.88 -2.70
N LYS A 181 2.56 3.80 -2.61
CA LYS A 181 1.82 4.11 -1.36
C LYS A 181 2.28 3.22 -0.21
N MET A 182 2.37 1.92 -0.45
CA MET A 182 2.84 0.95 0.55
C MET A 182 4.24 1.29 1.08
N LYS A 183 5.17 1.68 0.20
CA LYS A 183 6.52 2.12 0.61
C LYS A 183 6.48 3.39 1.48
N ARG A 184 5.62 4.34 1.14
CA ARG A 184 5.43 5.56 1.93
C ARG A 184 4.85 5.26 3.31
N TYR A 185 3.84 4.39 3.41
CA TYR A 185 3.29 3.97 4.70
C TYR A 185 4.34 3.25 5.56
N TYR A 186 5.18 2.41 4.94
CA TYR A 186 6.31 1.81 5.63
C TYR A 186 7.32 2.84 6.16
N ALA A 187 7.57 3.93 5.42
CA ALA A 187 8.43 5.01 5.89
C ALA A 187 7.82 5.73 7.11
N PHE A 188 6.51 5.98 7.12
CA PHE A 188 5.82 6.54 8.29
C PHE A 188 5.83 5.61 9.50
N MET A 189 5.61 4.30 9.31
CA MET A 189 5.69 3.31 10.40
C MET A 189 7.05 3.31 11.11
N ASN A 190 8.13 3.52 10.34
CA ASN A 190 9.50 3.55 10.85
C ASN A 190 10.03 4.98 11.09
N SER A 191 9.16 5.98 11.02
CA SER A 191 9.55 7.37 11.22
C SER A 191 10.02 7.61 12.65
N ARG A 192 10.97 8.54 12.81
CA ARG A 192 11.30 9.07 14.14
C ARG A 192 10.34 10.21 14.45
N ILE A 193 9.67 10.13 15.60
CA ILE A 193 8.73 11.14 16.06
C ILE A 193 9.38 11.86 17.25
N THR A 194 9.54 13.19 17.12
CA THR A 194 10.11 14.04 18.16
C THR A 194 9.09 15.10 18.56
N PHE A 195 8.85 15.24 19.85
CA PHE A 195 7.98 16.28 20.39
C PHE A 195 8.84 17.45 20.85
N ILE A 196 8.55 18.65 20.36
CA ILE A 196 9.31 19.86 20.60
C ILE A 196 8.36 20.89 21.23
N SER A 197 8.68 21.37 22.43
CA SER A 197 7.96 22.49 23.03
C SER A 197 8.13 23.74 22.17
N SER A 198 7.08 24.53 21.99
CA SER A 198 7.19 25.77 21.20
C SER A 198 8.20 26.69 21.88
N PRO A 199 9.11 27.38 21.14
CA PRO A 199 9.88 28.45 21.76
C PRO A 199 8.88 29.49 22.29
N GLU A 200 9.05 29.88 23.56
CA GLU A 200 8.30 30.98 24.19
C GLU A 200 8.46 32.24 23.29
N GLU A 201 7.36 32.73 22.70
CA GLU A 201 7.28 34.08 22.12
C GLU A 201 7.01 35.13 23.19
#